data_AF-A0A1A3DC43-F1
#
_entry.id   AF-A0A1A3DC43-F1
#
_cell.length_a   1.000
_cell.length_b   1.000
_cell.length_c   1.000
_cell.angle_alpha   90.00
_cell.angle_beta   90.00
_cell.angle_gamma   90.00
#
_symmetry.space_group_name_H-M   'P 1'
#
loop_
_entity.id
_entity.type
_entity.pdbx_description
1 polymer ?
#
loop_
_entity_poly.entity_id
_entity_poly.type
_entity_poly.pdbx_seq_one_letter_code
_entity_poly.pdbx_strand_id
1 'polypeptide(L)'
;MRWLAFLVVTVFIAVTDLASAPALAVEPPLVPPGPPPSGPVAPLDPTEQKSECGAGVVLPGSQFRQRPSADAMLDYSGAWRFSRGAGQKVAVIDTGVSRHPRLPALEAGGDYVSSSDGLADCDGHGTLVAGLIAAAPSPDDAFAGVAPEATILSIRQNSDVYSVKGSASGQNDPNAVSPGYGNTRTLALAIARAVDLGATVINLSETACAPVGAGMDDASLGQAVRYAFERNVVVVAAAGNVGSQGLCSAQNDVRDPNLPLADDWGSVRTIASPPWFADYVLTVGAVAPDGKPSDFSLHGPWVSLAAPGEQLTSLSPNGPGLMNAWQDPQRGPVPVNGTSFAAPLVSGVVALVRSRFPDLSAQQVVERIKRTAQTPAEGPNAATGYGVVDPIAALTHDLPPAAQMPSHLTGHAVDRPKARHPVSTRGRDIVLIVVAVCAALATVAVVMIRNVTGQPK
;
A
#
# COMPACT_ATOMS: atom_id res chain seq x y z
N MET A 1 18.86 4.97 90.96
CA MET A 1 19.04 6.09 90.00
C MET A 1 19.23 5.53 88.61
N ARG A 2 18.18 5.60 87.76
CA ARG A 2 18.26 5.82 86.31
C ARG A 2 16.84 5.90 85.77
N TRP A 3 16.61 6.97 85.02
CA TRP A 3 15.33 7.57 84.69
C TRP A 3 14.65 6.87 83.51
N LEU A 4 13.32 6.70 83.59
CA LEU A 4 12.47 6.47 82.42
C LEU A 4 12.31 7.79 81.64
N ALA A 5 12.59 7.77 80.34
CA ALA A 5 12.16 8.79 79.41
C ALA A 5 11.40 8.11 78.27
N PHE A 6 10.08 8.29 78.24
CA PHE A 6 9.23 7.91 77.12
C PHE A 6 9.40 8.95 76.02
N LEU A 7 9.88 8.52 74.85
CA LEU A 7 10.00 9.34 73.65
C LEU A 7 8.82 9.01 72.75
N VAL A 8 7.83 9.89 72.71
CA VAL A 8 6.69 9.81 71.78
C VAL A 8 7.18 10.31 70.43
N VAL A 9 7.31 9.40 69.45
CA VAL A 9 7.59 9.74 68.05
C VAL A 9 6.27 9.94 67.33
N THR A 10 5.91 11.19 67.08
CA THR A 10 4.77 11.54 66.23
C THR A 10 5.20 11.44 64.77
N VAL A 11 4.74 10.40 64.07
CA VAL A 11 4.97 10.22 62.63
C VAL A 11 3.98 11.09 61.87
N PHE A 12 4.45 12.17 61.26
CA PHE A 12 3.69 12.92 60.24
C PHE A 12 3.71 12.12 58.94
N ILE A 13 2.60 11.48 58.59
CA ILE A 13 2.39 10.91 57.26
C ILE A 13 2.05 12.08 56.33
N ALA A 14 3.03 12.51 55.52
CA ALA A 14 2.78 13.39 54.39
C ALA A 14 2.02 12.57 53.34
N VAL A 15 0.70 12.77 53.27
CA VAL A 15 -0.12 12.32 52.14
C VAL A 15 0.34 13.13 50.94
N THR A 16 1.18 12.53 50.11
CA THR A 16 1.46 13.06 48.78
C THR A 16 0.21 12.77 47.94
N ASP A 17 -0.52 13.81 47.60
CA ASP A 17 -1.54 13.76 46.57
C ASP A 17 -0.84 13.36 45.25
N LEU A 18 -0.81 12.06 44.98
CA LEU A 18 -0.58 11.53 43.65
C LEU A 18 -1.78 11.95 42.81
N ALA A 19 -1.73 13.18 42.29
CA ALA A 19 -2.58 13.57 41.19
C ALA A 19 -2.28 12.60 40.04
N SER A 20 -3.20 11.68 39.79
CA SER A 20 -3.18 10.84 38.59
C SER A 20 -2.98 11.77 37.40
N ALA A 21 -1.90 11.58 36.65
CA ALA A 21 -1.72 12.30 35.39
C ALA A 21 -2.99 12.11 34.57
N PRO A 22 -3.56 13.20 33.99
CA PRO A 22 -4.76 13.05 33.18
C PRO A 22 -4.46 12.05 32.07
N ALA A 23 -5.31 11.02 31.94
CA ALA A 23 -5.26 10.13 30.79
C ALA A 23 -5.47 11.01 29.55
N LEU A 24 -4.39 11.22 28.79
CA LEU A 24 -4.46 11.97 27.54
C LEU A 24 -5.28 11.12 26.56
N ALA A 25 -6.53 11.52 26.33
CA ALA A 25 -7.31 11.02 25.21
C ALA A 25 -6.62 11.46 23.92
N VAL A 26 -6.36 10.53 23.00
CA VAL A 26 -5.84 10.86 21.67
C VAL A 26 -6.97 11.51 20.90
N GLU A 27 -6.66 12.56 20.15
CA GLU A 27 -7.59 13.17 19.20
C GLU A 27 -7.18 12.80 17.77
N PRO A 28 -8.10 12.88 16.78
CA PRO A 28 -7.74 12.76 15.37
C PRO A 28 -6.55 13.65 15.01
N PRO A 29 -5.55 13.13 14.26
CA PRO A 29 -4.34 13.88 13.98
C PRO A 29 -4.64 15.05 13.03
N LEU A 30 -4.19 16.24 13.40
CA LEU A 30 -4.21 17.41 12.51
C LEU A 30 -2.97 17.39 11.62
N VAL A 31 -3.16 17.43 10.30
CA VAL A 31 -2.04 17.53 9.35
C VAL A 31 -1.47 18.95 9.38
N PRO A 32 -0.18 19.14 9.72
CA PRO A 32 0.41 20.46 9.78
C PRO A 32 0.45 21.14 8.40
N PRO A 33 0.33 22.49 8.32
CA PRO A 33 0.54 23.20 7.07
C PRO A 33 1.99 23.01 6.58
N GLY A 34 2.19 23.03 5.26
CA GLY A 34 3.52 22.87 4.67
C GLY A 34 3.49 22.18 3.30
N PRO A 35 4.57 22.29 2.51
CA PRO A 35 4.70 21.56 1.25
C PRO A 35 4.82 20.05 1.50
N PRO A 36 4.53 19.21 0.49
CA PRO A 36 4.88 17.80 0.58
C PRO A 36 6.39 17.63 0.78
N PRO A 37 6.84 16.51 1.39
CA PRO A 37 8.26 16.25 1.55
C PRO A 37 8.93 16.08 0.18
N SER A 38 10.19 16.51 0.10
CA SER A 38 11.05 16.30 -1.07
C SER A 38 12.41 15.79 -0.61
N GLY A 39 13.07 15.04 -1.50
CA GLY A 39 14.34 14.39 -1.19
C GLY A 39 14.83 13.51 -2.35
N PRO A 40 16.05 12.97 -2.26
CA PRO A 40 16.56 12.02 -3.24
C PRO A 40 15.77 10.72 -3.20
N VAL A 41 15.74 10.03 -4.34
CA VAL A 41 15.21 8.66 -4.45
C VAL A 41 16.33 7.70 -4.10
N ALA A 42 16.56 7.56 -2.79
CA ALA A 42 17.60 6.76 -2.18
C ALA A 42 17.25 6.53 -0.70
N PRO A 43 17.82 5.52 -0.05
CA PRO A 43 17.72 5.42 1.41
C PRO A 43 18.35 6.66 2.07
N LEU A 44 17.82 7.05 3.23
CA LEU A 44 18.34 8.17 4.02
C LEU A 44 19.75 7.91 4.54
N ASP A 45 20.05 6.63 4.79
CA ASP A 45 21.33 6.13 5.27
C ASP A 45 21.79 4.99 4.34
N PRO A 46 23.10 4.79 4.13
CA PRO A 46 23.57 3.62 3.39
C PRO A 46 23.06 2.32 4.03
N THR A 47 22.52 1.42 3.22
CA THR A 47 22.00 0.13 3.66
C THR A 47 22.87 -1.03 3.19
N GLU A 48 22.70 -2.19 3.82
CA GLU A 48 23.22 -3.47 3.35
C GLU A 48 22.22 -4.60 3.60
N GLN A 49 22.26 -5.62 2.76
CA GLN A 49 21.44 -6.82 2.93
C GLN A 49 21.97 -7.65 4.11
N LYS A 50 21.08 -8.03 5.04
CA LYS A 50 21.41 -8.73 6.29
C LYS A 50 21.02 -10.19 6.29
N SER A 51 20.07 -10.58 5.46
CA SER A 51 19.56 -11.96 5.35
C SER A 51 19.33 -12.33 3.88
N GLU A 52 19.17 -13.62 3.63
CA GLU A 52 18.77 -14.12 2.30
C GLU A 52 17.39 -13.59 1.92
N CYS A 53 17.15 -13.45 0.60
CA CYS A 53 15.84 -13.04 0.13
C CYS A 53 14.75 -14.05 0.52
N GLY A 54 13.57 -13.54 0.85
CA GLY A 54 12.38 -14.33 1.11
C GLY A 54 12.01 -15.21 -0.08
N ALA A 55 11.52 -16.41 0.23
CA ALA A 55 11.06 -17.37 -0.75
C ALA A 55 9.56 -17.62 -0.59
N GLY A 56 8.82 -17.34 -1.66
CA GLY A 56 7.42 -17.73 -1.78
C GLY A 56 7.30 -19.22 -2.11
N VAL A 57 6.39 -19.91 -1.42
CA VAL A 57 6.12 -21.34 -1.60
C VAL A 57 4.63 -21.61 -1.83
N VAL A 58 4.37 -22.82 -2.30
CA VAL A 58 3.02 -23.35 -2.49
C VAL A 58 2.73 -24.37 -1.40
N LEU A 59 1.61 -24.19 -0.67
CA LEU A 59 1.15 -25.15 0.32
C LEU A 59 0.85 -26.51 -0.33
N PRO A 60 1.21 -27.64 0.30
CA PRO A 60 0.86 -28.97 -0.19
C PRO A 60 -0.65 -29.11 -0.44
N GLY A 61 -1.03 -29.68 -1.58
CA GLY A 61 -2.44 -29.89 -1.95
C GLY A 61 -3.17 -28.66 -2.49
N SER A 62 -2.48 -27.54 -2.73
CA SER A 62 -3.06 -26.34 -3.34
C SER A 62 -3.66 -26.62 -4.72
N GLN A 63 -4.85 -26.05 -4.99
CA GLN A 63 -5.58 -26.25 -6.23
C GLN A 63 -5.87 -24.92 -6.93
N PHE A 64 -4.93 -24.44 -7.73
CA PHE A 64 -5.04 -23.12 -8.37
C PHE A 64 -6.07 -23.03 -9.50
N ARG A 65 -6.66 -24.15 -9.94
CA ARG A 65 -7.81 -24.14 -10.86
C ARG A 65 -9.13 -23.79 -10.15
N GLN A 66 -9.15 -23.82 -8.82
CA GLN A 66 -10.30 -23.37 -8.05
C GLN A 66 -10.24 -21.86 -7.85
N ARG A 67 -11.41 -21.22 -7.86
CA ARG A 67 -11.55 -19.80 -7.59
C ARG A 67 -10.96 -19.48 -6.20
N PRO A 68 -10.02 -18.52 -6.08
CA PRO A 68 -9.46 -18.12 -4.79
C PRO A 68 -10.55 -17.60 -3.83
N SER A 69 -10.37 -17.81 -2.52
CA SER A 69 -11.32 -17.38 -1.47
C SER A 69 -11.66 -15.89 -1.55
N ALA A 70 -10.66 -15.03 -1.80
CA ALA A 70 -10.87 -13.59 -1.94
C ALA A 70 -11.77 -13.24 -3.13
N ASP A 71 -11.61 -13.91 -4.28
CA ASP A 71 -12.48 -13.70 -5.43
C ASP A 71 -13.88 -14.28 -5.19
N ALA A 72 -13.97 -15.43 -4.51
CA ALA A 72 -15.26 -16.02 -4.14
C ALA A 72 -16.07 -15.10 -3.20
N MET A 73 -15.41 -14.40 -2.27
CA MET A 73 -16.06 -13.45 -1.36
C MET A 73 -16.43 -12.13 -2.04
N LEU A 74 -15.51 -11.54 -2.80
CA LEU A 74 -15.68 -10.19 -3.35
C LEU A 74 -16.35 -10.18 -4.74
N ASP A 75 -16.41 -11.31 -5.43
CA ASP A 75 -16.85 -11.44 -6.82
C ASP A 75 -16.19 -10.42 -7.79
N TYR A 76 -14.91 -10.10 -7.59
CA TYR A 76 -14.24 -9.08 -8.40
C TYR A 76 -14.03 -9.51 -9.84
N SER A 77 -13.90 -10.81 -10.13
CA SER A 77 -13.86 -11.28 -11.52
C SER A 77 -15.24 -11.17 -12.19
N GLY A 78 -16.33 -11.30 -11.44
CA GLY A 78 -17.69 -10.96 -11.90
C GLY A 78 -17.88 -9.46 -12.17
N ALA A 79 -17.20 -8.61 -11.38
CA ALA A 79 -17.22 -7.15 -11.53
C ALA A 79 -16.58 -6.66 -12.84
N TRP A 80 -15.74 -7.47 -13.48
CA TRP A 80 -15.06 -7.12 -14.74
C TRP A 80 -15.99 -6.82 -15.92
N ARG A 81 -17.26 -7.24 -15.85
CA ARG A 81 -18.29 -6.85 -16.82
C ARG A 81 -18.57 -5.33 -16.83
N PHE A 82 -18.18 -4.62 -15.77
CA PHE A 82 -18.40 -3.18 -15.62
C PHE A 82 -17.13 -2.33 -15.74
N SER A 83 -15.98 -2.89 -15.36
CA SER A 83 -14.67 -2.23 -15.38
C SER A 83 -13.56 -3.23 -15.11
N ARG A 84 -12.39 -3.04 -15.72
CA ARG A 84 -11.18 -3.85 -15.49
C ARG A 84 -9.98 -3.04 -15.00
N GLY A 85 -10.19 -1.75 -14.73
CA GLY A 85 -9.16 -0.83 -14.22
C GLY A 85 -8.34 -0.09 -15.29
N ALA A 86 -8.74 -0.20 -16.56
CA ALA A 86 -8.05 0.48 -17.67
C ALA A 86 -7.83 1.97 -17.41
N GLY A 87 -6.62 2.44 -17.72
CA GLY A 87 -6.23 3.84 -17.58
C GLY A 87 -5.90 4.29 -16.15
N GLN A 88 -6.00 3.41 -15.15
CA GLN A 88 -5.56 3.69 -13.78
C GLN A 88 -4.11 3.24 -13.58
N LYS A 89 -3.36 4.06 -12.83
CA LYS A 89 -2.01 3.74 -12.37
C LYS A 89 -2.05 3.58 -10.86
N VAL A 90 -1.79 2.38 -10.38
CA VAL A 90 -1.76 2.05 -8.95
C VAL A 90 -0.31 1.98 -8.51
N ALA A 91 0.11 2.91 -7.66
CA ALA A 91 1.41 2.83 -7.01
C ALA A 91 1.38 1.79 -5.89
N VAL A 92 2.35 0.89 -5.90
CA VAL A 92 2.60 -0.10 -4.85
C VAL A 92 3.84 0.38 -4.10
N ILE A 93 3.62 0.98 -2.93
CA ILE A 93 4.69 1.41 -2.02
C ILE A 93 4.90 0.28 -1.01
N ASP A 94 5.97 -0.49 -1.23
CA ASP A 94 6.16 -1.81 -0.61
C ASP A 94 7.66 -2.19 -0.66
N THR A 95 7.96 -3.49 -0.67
CA THR A 95 9.29 -4.11 -0.74
C THR A 95 9.88 -4.22 -2.15
N GLY A 96 9.24 -3.57 -3.12
CA GLY A 96 9.54 -3.68 -4.55
C GLY A 96 8.68 -4.72 -5.24
N VAL A 97 8.72 -4.80 -6.57
CA VAL A 97 7.93 -5.77 -7.35
C VAL A 97 8.82 -6.47 -8.37
N SER A 98 8.99 -7.77 -8.22
CA SER A 98 9.72 -8.58 -9.19
C SER A 98 8.98 -8.58 -10.53
N ARG A 99 9.75 -8.48 -11.62
CA ARG A 99 9.19 -8.59 -12.98
C ARG A 99 8.51 -9.94 -13.15
N HIS A 100 7.23 -9.91 -13.51
CA HIS A 100 6.41 -11.11 -13.62
C HIS A 100 5.62 -11.11 -14.93
N PRO A 101 5.52 -12.23 -15.68
CA PRO A 101 4.77 -12.28 -16.95
C PRO A 101 3.30 -11.88 -16.82
N ARG A 102 2.71 -12.10 -15.65
CA ARG A 102 1.33 -11.70 -15.30
C ARG A 102 1.19 -10.25 -14.85
N LEU A 103 2.25 -9.44 -14.90
CA LEU A 103 2.21 -7.99 -14.68
C LEU A 103 2.74 -7.27 -15.94
N PRO A 104 1.98 -7.28 -17.05
CA PRO A 104 2.47 -6.77 -18.34
C PRO A 104 2.65 -5.24 -18.35
N ALA A 105 1.97 -4.52 -17.47
CA ALA A 105 2.06 -3.07 -17.32
C ALA A 105 2.70 -2.70 -15.96
N LEU A 106 3.97 -3.09 -15.80
CA LEU A 106 4.77 -2.82 -14.60
C LEU A 106 5.80 -1.71 -14.87
N GLU A 107 5.68 -0.60 -14.15
CA GLU A 107 6.55 0.57 -14.23
C GLU A 107 7.47 0.69 -13.01
N ALA A 108 8.72 1.09 -13.25
CA ALA A 108 9.70 1.42 -12.23
C ALA A 108 9.37 2.76 -11.56
N GLY A 109 9.22 2.74 -10.25
CA GLY A 109 8.96 3.91 -9.42
C GLY A 109 10.14 4.34 -8.57
N GLY A 110 11.22 3.56 -8.48
CA GLY A 110 12.41 3.89 -7.69
C GLY A 110 12.49 3.18 -6.34
N ASP A 111 13.54 3.48 -5.58
CA ASP A 111 13.98 2.69 -4.43
C ASP A 111 14.50 3.59 -3.31
N TYR A 112 13.90 3.46 -2.13
CA TYR A 112 14.32 4.10 -0.88
C TYR A 112 14.99 3.11 0.08
N VAL A 113 15.25 1.87 -0.34
CA VAL A 113 15.95 0.86 0.48
C VAL A 113 17.38 0.68 0.00
N SER A 114 17.62 0.62 -1.30
CA SER A 114 18.95 0.42 -1.88
C SER A 114 19.14 1.29 -3.14
N SER A 115 19.57 0.70 -4.26
CA SER A 115 19.91 1.41 -5.50
C SER A 115 19.22 0.83 -6.75
N SER A 116 18.15 0.05 -6.56
CA SER A 116 17.36 -0.50 -7.67
C SER A 116 16.41 0.54 -8.27
N ASP A 117 15.65 0.14 -9.28
CA ASP A 117 14.58 0.95 -9.89
C ASP A 117 13.19 0.67 -9.26
N GLY A 118 13.14 -0.12 -8.17
CA GLY A 118 11.91 -0.60 -7.53
C GLY A 118 11.42 -1.95 -8.07
N LEU A 119 12.01 -2.46 -9.16
CA LEU A 119 11.57 -3.71 -9.81
C LEU A 119 12.35 -4.96 -9.36
N ALA A 120 12.85 -4.90 -8.14
CA ALA A 120 13.50 -6.00 -7.44
C ALA A 120 12.83 -6.18 -6.08
N ASP A 121 12.28 -7.37 -5.85
CA ASP A 121 11.62 -7.73 -4.61
C ASP A 121 12.38 -8.88 -3.94
N CYS A 122 13.07 -8.56 -2.85
CA CYS A 122 13.89 -9.52 -2.09
C CYS A 122 13.14 -10.01 -0.85
N ASP A 123 12.06 -9.35 -0.45
CA ASP A 123 11.20 -9.79 0.66
C ASP A 123 10.08 -10.68 0.13
N GLY A 124 9.65 -10.43 -1.12
CA GLY A 124 8.60 -11.12 -1.85
C GLY A 124 7.20 -10.50 -1.72
N HIS A 125 7.08 -9.49 -0.85
CA HIS A 125 5.80 -9.02 -0.34
C HIS A 125 5.12 -8.13 -1.38
N GLY A 126 5.87 -7.23 -2.01
CA GLY A 126 5.31 -6.30 -2.98
C GLY A 126 4.87 -6.99 -4.27
N THR A 127 5.51 -8.09 -4.67
CA THR A 127 5.08 -8.90 -5.82
C THR A 127 3.72 -9.57 -5.57
N LEU A 128 3.50 -10.11 -4.37
CA LEU A 128 2.18 -10.61 -3.95
C LEU A 128 1.13 -9.50 -3.98
N VAL A 129 1.44 -8.34 -3.41
CA VAL A 129 0.55 -7.17 -3.36
C VAL A 129 0.19 -6.69 -4.77
N ALA A 130 1.18 -6.51 -5.65
CA ALA A 130 0.95 -6.13 -7.04
C ALA A 130 0.10 -7.16 -7.79
N GLY A 131 0.29 -8.46 -7.50
CA GLY A 131 -0.52 -9.53 -8.07
C GLY A 131 -1.99 -9.45 -7.68
N LEU A 132 -2.29 -9.19 -6.41
CA LEU A 132 -3.66 -9.01 -5.91
C LEU A 132 -4.36 -7.80 -6.57
N ILE A 133 -3.60 -6.74 -6.87
CA ILE A 133 -4.12 -5.56 -7.55
C ILE A 133 -4.39 -5.84 -9.03
N ALA A 134 -3.41 -6.32 -9.78
CA ALA A 134 -3.45 -6.25 -11.25
C ALA A 134 -2.86 -7.46 -11.99
N ALA A 135 -2.74 -8.64 -11.37
CA ALA A 135 -2.32 -9.82 -12.13
C ALA A 135 -3.26 -10.10 -13.31
N ALA A 136 -2.71 -10.14 -14.52
CA ALA A 136 -3.44 -10.53 -15.71
C ALA A 136 -3.97 -11.98 -15.56
N PRO A 137 -5.20 -12.30 -15.99
CA PRO A 137 -5.75 -13.66 -15.90
C PRO A 137 -4.94 -14.67 -16.72
N SER A 138 -5.05 -15.94 -16.37
CA SER A 138 -4.35 -17.07 -17.00
C SER A 138 -5.35 -18.15 -17.43
N PRO A 139 -5.13 -18.88 -18.54
CA PRO A 139 -5.92 -20.07 -18.86
C PRO A 139 -5.55 -21.29 -17.98
N ASP A 140 -4.42 -21.25 -17.28
CA ASP A 140 -3.87 -22.41 -16.56
C ASP A 140 -4.34 -22.50 -15.10
N ASP A 141 -4.85 -21.40 -14.56
CA ASP A 141 -5.30 -21.24 -13.18
C ASP A 141 -6.44 -20.21 -13.09
N ALA A 142 -7.11 -20.13 -11.95
CA ALA A 142 -8.23 -19.24 -11.70
C ALA A 142 -7.84 -17.95 -10.96
N PHE A 143 -6.56 -17.74 -10.68
CA PHE A 143 -6.11 -16.51 -10.03
C PHE A 143 -6.14 -15.35 -11.03
N ALA A 144 -6.38 -14.14 -10.54
CA ALA A 144 -6.16 -12.87 -11.23
C ALA A 144 -6.23 -11.73 -10.21
N GLY A 145 -5.67 -10.58 -10.54
CA GLY A 145 -5.82 -9.38 -9.74
C GLY A 145 -7.18 -8.74 -9.93
N VAL A 146 -7.59 -7.90 -8.98
CA VAL A 146 -8.89 -7.22 -8.99
C VAL A 146 -9.07 -6.33 -10.23
N ALA A 147 -8.03 -5.59 -10.62
CA ALA A 147 -8.00 -4.63 -11.71
C ALA A 147 -6.90 -4.99 -12.74
N PRO A 148 -7.08 -6.05 -13.54
CA PRO A 148 -6.03 -6.62 -14.40
C PRO A 148 -5.58 -5.73 -15.57
N GLU A 149 -6.29 -4.63 -15.84
CA GLU A 149 -5.91 -3.64 -16.87
C GLU A 149 -5.32 -2.36 -16.27
N ALA A 150 -5.13 -2.30 -14.95
CA ALA A 150 -4.41 -1.22 -14.30
C ALA A 150 -2.89 -1.37 -14.51
N THR A 151 -2.19 -0.22 -14.54
CA THR A 151 -0.72 -0.18 -14.51
C THR A 151 -0.24 -0.22 -13.06
N ILE A 152 0.75 -1.06 -12.75
CA ILE A 152 1.43 -1.07 -11.46
C ILE A 152 2.67 -0.18 -11.53
N LEU A 153 2.78 0.78 -10.63
CA LEU A 153 4.00 1.57 -10.41
C LEU A 153 4.65 1.09 -9.11
N SER A 154 5.79 0.42 -9.19
CA SER A 154 6.46 -0.12 -7.99
C SER A 154 7.44 0.87 -7.39
N ILE A 155 7.26 1.24 -6.12
CA ILE A 155 8.22 2.03 -5.35
C ILE A 155 8.66 1.17 -4.17
N ARG A 156 9.93 0.77 -4.16
CA ARG A 156 10.48 0.06 -3.01
C ARG A 156 10.78 1.05 -1.89
N GLN A 157 10.12 0.91 -0.76
CA GLN A 157 10.20 1.84 0.36
C GLN A 157 10.72 1.20 1.65
N ASN A 158 10.45 -0.09 1.85
CA ASN A 158 10.88 -0.82 3.03
C ASN A 158 11.39 -2.22 2.66
N SER A 159 12.03 -2.87 3.62
CA SER A 159 12.51 -4.25 3.48
C SER A 159 12.91 -4.80 4.84
N ASP A 160 12.52 -6.03 5.13
CA ASP A 160 12.91 -6.77 6.33
C ASP A 160 14.34 -7.32 6.19
N VAL A 161 14.78 -7.57 4.96
CA VAL A 161 16.07 -8.19 4.68
C VAL A 161 17.23 -7.20 4.50
N TYR A 162 16.95 -5.90 4.51
CA TYR A 162 17.94 -4.81 4.51
C TYR A 162 17.94 -4.06 5.84
N SER A 163 19.09 -3.50 6.23
CA SER A 163 19.20 -2.57 7.37
C SER A 163 20.30 -1.55 7.12
N VAL A 164 20.43 -0.56 8.00
CA VAL A 164 21.52 0.42 7.95
C VAL A 164 22.87 -0.30 7.96
N LYS A 165 23.78 0.14 7.10
CA LYS A 165 25.11 -0.45 6.97
C LYS A 165 25.88 -0.34 8.28
N GLY A 166 26.41 -1.46 8.75
CA GLY A 166 27.15 -1.52 10.02
C GLY A 166 26.27 -1.50 11.29
N SER A 167 24.94 -1.44 11.17
CA SER A 167 24.04 -1.66 12.32
C SER A 167 23.73 -3.14 12.51
N ALA A 168 23.25 -3.51 13.70
CA ALA A 168 22.52 -4.76 13.88
C ALA A 168 21.20 -4.71 13.07
N SER A 169 20.66 -5.88 12.73
CA SER A 169 19.30 -6.02 12.20
C SER A 169 18.29 -5.68 13.30
N GLY A 170 17.18 -5.04 12.94
CA GLY A 170 16.15 -4.62 13.89
C GLY A 170 16.28 -3.15 14.29
N GLN A 171 15.15 -2.46 14.37
CA GLN A 171 15.09 -1.09 14.87
C GLN A 171 14.00 -0.99 15.94
N ASN A 172 14.34 -0.40 17.08
CA ASN A 172 13.36 0.02 18.09
C ASN A 172 13.10 1.52 17.90
N ASP A 173 12.55 1.85 16.73
CA ASP A 173 12.20 3.21 16.31
C ASP A 173 10.67 3.29 16.20
N PRO A 174 9.99 4.20 16.93
CA PRO A 174 8.54 4.38 16.80
C PRO A 174 8.10 4.81 15.39
N ASN A 175 9.04 5.22 14.53
CA ASN A 175 8.79 5.59 13.14
C ASN A 175 9.02 4.45 12.15
N ALA A 176 9.52 3.28 12.59
CA ALA A 176 9.78 2.16 11.72
C ALA A 176 8.48 1.65 11.09
N VAL A 177 8.52 1.33 9.80
CA VAL A 177 7.42 0.64 9.09
C VAL A 177 7.78 -0.81 8.74
N SER A 178 9.04 -1.21 8.96
CA SER A 178 9.52 -2.60 8.82
C SER A 178 10.55 -2.88 9.91
N PRO A 179 10.68 -4.12 10.40
CA PRO A 179 11.76 -4.53 11.30
C PRO A 179 13.17 -4.33 10.70
N GLY A 180 13.33 -4.30 9.38
CA GLY A 180 14.62 -4.11 8.71
C GLY A 180 14.93 -2.64 8.46
N TYR A 181 14.43 -2.10 7.34
CA TYR A 181 14.62 -0.73 6.90
C TYR A 181 13.32 -0.14 6.35
N GLY A 182 13.13 1.15 6.60
CA GLY A 182 11.94 1.91 6.19
C GLY A 182 11.30 2.57 7.39
N ASN A 183 10.85 3.81 7.20
CA ASN A 183 10.24 4.62 8.26
C ASN A 183 9.21 5.62 7.72
N THR A 184 8.52 6.31 8.60
CA THR A 184 7.52 7.34 8.25
C THR A 184 8.06 8.39 7.26
N ARG A 185 9.34 8.77 7.37
CA ARG A 185 9.97 9.76 6.47
C ARG A 185 10.16 9.24 5.05
N THR A 186 10.71 8.04 4.89
CA THR A 186 10.87 7.41 3.55
C THR A 186 9.51 7.07 2.94
N LEU A 187 8.52 6.70 3.76
CA LEU A 187 7.14 6.52 3.33
C LEU A 187 6.53 7.81 2.79
N ALA A 188 6.73 8.92 3.48
CA ALA A 188 6.24 10.22 3.05
C ALA A 188 6.86 10.67 1.70
N LEU A 189 8.16 10.44 1.51
CA LEU A 189 8.86 10.68 0.24
C LEU A 189 8.34 9.79 -0.89
N ALA A 190 8.06 8.52 -0.60
CA ALA A 190 7.50 7.58 -1.57
C ALA A 190 6.08 7.98 -2.02
N ILE A 191 5.24 8.46 -1.11
CA ILE A 191 3.90 8.97 -1.44
C ILE A 191 3.96 10.18 -2.37
N ALA A 192 4.77 11.20 -2.01
CA ALA A 192 4.93 12.38 -2.85
C ALA A 192 5.41 12.00 -4.26
N ARG A 193 6.38 11.09 -4.34
CA ARG A 193 6.89 10.55 -5.60
C ARG A 193 5.85 9.79 -6.41
N ALA A 194 5.00 8.97 -5.78
CA ALA A 194 3.94 8.25 -6.48
C ALA A 194 2.96 9.21 -7.16
N VAL A 195 2.60 10.29 -6.47
CA VAL A 195 1.76 11.36 -7.02
C VAL A 195 2.46 12.05 -8.20
N ASP A 196 3.74 12.43 -8.05
CA ASP A 196 4.53 13.06 -9.12
C ASP A 196 4.69 12.18 -10.37
N LEU A 197 4.68 10.86 -10.19
CA LEU A 197 4.73 9.86 -11.27
C LEU A 197 3.35 9.53 -11.87
N GLY A 198 2.31 10.24 -11.44
CA GLY A 198 0.96 10.18 -12.00
C GLY A 198 0.14 8.99 -11.53
N ALA A 199 0.40 8.48 -10.32
CA ALA A 199 -0.48 7.49 -9.70
C ALA A 199 -1.89 8.09 -9.48
N THR A 200 -2.92 7.30 -9.74
CA THR A 200 -4.31 7.65 -9.42
C THR A 200 -4.81 6.97 -8.15
N VAL A 201 -4.12 5.90 -7.75
CA VAL A 201 -4.30 5.15 -6.51
C VAL A 201 -2.93 4.85 -5.93
N ILE A 202 -2.78 4.95 -4.61
CA ILE A 202 -1.57 4.56 -3.89
C ILE A 202 -1.96 3.48 -2.88
N ASN A 203 -1.35 2.31 -2.99
CA ASN A 203 -1.44 1.22 -2.01
C ASN A 203 -0.25 1.29 -1.06
N LEU A 204 -0.54 1.38 0.24
CA LEU A 204 0.42 1.33 1.33
C LEU A 204 0.21 0.04 2.13
N SER A 205 1.16 -0.88 2.01
CA SER A 205 1.08 -2.17 2.68
C SER A 205 1.60 -2.16 4.10
N GLU A 206 2.57 -1.27 4.38
CA GLU A 206 3.19 -1.15 5.69
C GLU A 206 2.70 0.07 6.44
N THR A 207 2.69 -0.07 7.77
CA THR A 207 2.17 0.90 8.71
C THR A 207 3.12 1.00 9.88
N ALA A 208 3.51 2.23 10.24
CA ALA A 208 4.24 2.49 11.47
C ALA A 208 3.26 2.35 12.64
N CYS A 209 3.63 1.54 13.62
CA CYS A 209 2.84 1.34 14.82
C CYS A 209 3.65 1.73 16.05
N ALA A 210 3.05 2.52 16.94
CA ALA A 210 3.67 2.87 18.21
C ALA A 210 2.62 3.07 19.31
N PRO A 211 2.97 2.80 20.59
CA PRO A 211 2.13 3.20 21.71
C PRO A 211 1.87 4.71 21.71
N VAL A 212 0.69 5.12 22.18
CA VAL A 212 0.39 6.53 22.42
C VAL A 212 1.47 7.15 23.33
N GLY A 213 1.98 8.32 22.95
CA GLY A 213 3.03 9.01 23.69
C GLY A 213 4.46 8.53 23.41
N ALA A 214 4.66 7.53 22.54
CA ALA A 214 5.99 7.06 22.14
C ALA A 214 6.78 8.06 21.27
N GLY A 215 6.16 9.17 20.86
CA GLY A 215 6.83 10.24 20.10
C GLY A 215 7.01 9.94 18.61
N MET A 216 6.04 9.29 17.97
CA MET A 216 6.01 9.11 16.51
C MET A 216 6.07 10.47 15.81
N ASP A 217 7.02 10.63 14.89
CA ASP A 217 7.15 11.78 13.98
C ASP A 217 6.62 11.39 12.61
N ASP A 218 5.38 11.79 12.34
CA ASP A 218 4.69 11.55 11.09
C ASP A 218 4.13 12.84 10.47
N ALA A 219 4.63 14.01 10.89
CA ALA A 219 4.21 15.30 10.36
C ALA A 219 4.40 15.38 8.83
N SER A 220 5.56 14.91 8.34
CA SER A 220 5.86 14.86 6.90
C SER A 220 4.98 13.84 6.15
N LEU A 221 4.59 12.75 6.82
CA LEU A 221 3.72 11.73 6.28
C LEU A 221 2.28 12.24 6.16
N GLY A 222 1.78 12.94 7.18
CA GLY A 222 0.51 13.68 7.12
C GLY A 222 0.47 14.67 5.96
N GLN A 223 1.53 15.45 5.76
CA GLN A 223 1.65 16.39 4.62
C GLN A 223 1.63 15.65 3.27
N ALA A 224 2.25 14.47 3.17
CA ALA A 224 2.28 13.68 1.95
C ALA A 224 0.90 13.09 1.60
N VAL A 225 0.15 12.55 2.58
CA VAL A 225 -1.20 12.02 2.32
C VAL A 225 -2.20 13.14 2.00
N ARG A 226 -2.10 14.30 2.66
CA ARG A 226 -2.87 15.49 2.28
C ARG A 226 -2.55 15.90 0.83
N TYR A 227 -1.27 15.94 0.48
CA TYR A 227 -0.84 16.27 -0.87
C TYR A 227 -1.39 15.28 -1.92
N ALA A 228 -1.42 13.98 -1.62
CA ALA A 228 -2.05 13.00 -2.51
C ALA A 228 -3.56 13.28 -2.68
N PHE A 229 -4.27 13.53 -1.59
CA PHE A 229 -5.70 13.86 -1.60
C PHE A 229 -6.01 15.13 -2.40
N GLU A 230 -5.25 16.21 -2.17
CA GLU A 230 -5.35 17.48 -2.90
C GLU A 230 -5.09 17.31 -4.40
N ARG A 231 -4.37 16.24 -4.79
CA ARG A 231 -4.01 15.91 -6.18
C ARG A 231 -4.95 14.87 -6.78
N ASN A 232 -6.08 14.64 -6.11
CA ASN A 232 -7.13 13.72 -6.54
C ASN A 232 -6.67 12.26 -6.63
N VAL A 233 -5.70 11.87 -5.79
CA VAL A 233 -5.18 10.51 -5.67
C VAL A 233 -5.80 9.85 -4.43
N VAL A 234 -6.29 8.62 -4.57
CA VAL A 234 -6.82 7.85 -3.44
C VAL A 234 -5.66 7.09 -2.79
N VAL A 235 -5.43 7.33 -1.50
CA VAL A 235 -4.47 6.55 -0.69
C VAL A 235 -5.24 5.46 0.04
N VAL A 236 -4.79 4.22 -0.11
CA VAL A 236 -5.34 3.03 0.56
C VAL A 236 -4.23 2.45 1.43
N ALA A 237 -4.50 2.23 2.71
CA ALA A 237 -3.50 1.74 3.66
C ALA A 237 -3.98 0.52 4.43
N ALA A 238 -3.07 -0.40 4.72
CA ALA A 238 -3.31 -1.50 5.63
C ALA A 238 -3.52 -1.00 7.07
N ALA A 239 -4.50 -1.54 7.79
CA ALA A 239 -4.77 -1.14 9.18
C ALA A 239 -3.62 -1.45 10.14
N GLY A 240 -2.80 -2.46 9.84
CA GLY A 240 -1.73 -2.96 10.70
C GLY A 240 -2.04 -4.34 11.26
N ASN A 241 -0.99 -5.09 11.62
CA ASN A 241 -1.11 -6.45 12.12
C ASN A 241 -0.61 -6.54 13.57
N VAL A 242 -1.48 -6.89 14.51
CA VAL A 242 -1.16 -7.08 15.91
C VAL A 242 -0.37 -8.37 16.09
N GLY A 243 0.78 -8.27 16.76
CA GLY A 243 1.60 -9.42 17.10
C GLY A 243 2.64 -9.09 18.16
N SER A 244 2.97 -10.07 19.01
CA SER A 244 3.91 -9.88 20.12
C SER A 244 5.35 -9.52 19.71
N GLN A 245 5.69 -9.73 18.44
CA GLN A 245 6.99 -9.42 17.85
C GLN A 245 6.89 -8.42 16.69
N GLY A 246 5.68 -7.90 16.41
CA GLY A 246 5.43 -6.94 15.35
C GLY A 246 5.47 -5.49 15.84
N LEU A 247 5.51 -4.55 14.90
CA LEU A 247 5.48 -3.12 15.20
C LEU A 247 4.19 -2.72 15.95
N CYS A 248 3.05 -3.34 15.58
CA CYS A 248 1.78 -3.19 16.30
C CYS A 248 1.74 -4.22 17.45
N SER A 249 2.32 -3.88 18.59
CA SER A 249 2.49 -4.83 19.70
C SER A 249 1.24 -5.03 20.55
N ALA A 250 0.26 -4.12 20.49
CA ALA A 250 -0.97 -4.18 21.27
C ALA A 250 -2.21 -3.81 20.43
N GLN A 251 -3.32 -4.51 20.69
CA GLN A 251 -4.62 -4.22 20.09
C GLN A 251 -5.27 -2.98 20.76
N ASN A 252 -6.07 -2.24 20.00
CA ASN A 252 -6.93 -1.19 20.53
C ASN A 252 -8.26 -1.79 21.02
N ASP A 253 -8.67 -1.41 22.23
CA ASP A 253 -9.95 -1.86 22.80
C ASP A 253 -11.11 -1.03 22.25
N VAL A 254 -12.20 -1.70 21.92
CA VAL A 254 -13.51 -1.05 21.71
C VAL A 254 -14.12 -0.85 23.09
N ARG A 255 -14.24 0.40 23.54
CA ARG A 255 -14.57 0.69 24.95
C ARG A 255 -16.04 0.45 25.27
N ASP A 256 -16.93 0.76 24.33
CA ASP A 256 -18.37 0.50 24.43
C ASP A 256 -18.98 0.39 23.02
N PRO A 257 -19.49 -0.79 22.61
CA PRO A 257 -20.09 -0.96 21.29
C PRO A 257 -21.40 -0.16 21.08
N ASN A 258 -21.93 0.48 22.12
CA ASN A 258 -23.11 1.33 22.04
C ASN A 258 -22.79 2.82 21.86
N LEU A 259 -21.51 3.22 21.88
CA LEU A 259 -21.10 4.60 21.62
C LEU A 259 -20.76 4.81 20.14
N PRO A 260 -20.91 6.05 19.62
CA PRO A 260 -20.42 6.41 18.29
C PRO A 260 -18.93 6.09 18.12
N LEU A 261 -18.54 5.60 16.94
CA LEU A 261 -17.13 5.32 16.60
C LEU A 261 -16.20 6.53 16.79
N ALA A 262 -16.72 7.75 16.67
CA ALA A 262 -15.97 8.98 16.93
C ALA A 262 -15.51 9.10 18.39
N ASP A 263 -16.15 8.41 19.34
CA ASP A 263 -15.78 8.44 20.75
C ASP A 263 -14.66 7.44 21.09
N ASP A 264 -14.35 6.50 20.18
CA ASP A 264 -13.30 5.49 20.36
C ASP A 264 -11.87 6.07 20.32
N TRP A 265 -11.69 7.31 19.88
CA TRP A 265 -10.38 7.99 19.94
C TRP A 265 -9.81 8.04 21.37
N GLY A 266 -10.69 8.12 22.38
CA GLY A 266 -10.30 8.08 23.79
C GLY A 266 -9.85 6.70 24.30
N SER A 267 -10.00 5.62 23.52
CA SER A 267 -9.56 4.27 23.89
C SER A 267 -8.33 3.78 23.13
N VAL A 268 -7.80 4.59 22.20
CA VAL A 268 -6.61 4.26 21.41
C VAL A 268 -5.39 4.08 22.32
N ARG A 269 -4.68 2.97 22.13
CA ARG A 269 -3.42 2.61 22.79
C ARG A 269 -2.26 2.46 21.82
N THR A 270 -2.55 2.00 20.62
CA THR A 270 -1.60 1.82 19.51
C THR A 270 -2.02 2.72 18.36
N ILE A 271 -1.17 3.69 18.04
CA ILE A 271 -1.31 4.54 16.85
C ILE A 271 -0.80 3.75 15.66
N ALA A 272 -1.52 3.84 14.54
CA ALA A 272 -1.12 3.33 13.24
C ALA A 272 -1.03 4.48 12.24
N SER A 273 0.18 4.76 11.72
CA SER A 273 0.42 5.83 10.75
C SER A 273 0.95 5.25 9.41
N PRO A 274 0.39 5.64 8.25
CA PRO A 274 -0.61 6.69 8.05
C PRO A 274 -2.11 6.35 8.26
N PRO A 275 -2.56 5.13 8.61
CA PRO A 275 -3.99 4.84 8.78
C PRO A 275 -4.80 5.86 9.59
N TRP A 276 -4.25 6.40 10.68
CA TRP A 276 -4.94 7.35 11.54
C TRP A 276 -5.27 8.71 10.89
N PHE A 277 -4.71 9.02 9.71
CA PHE A 277 -5.08 10.18 8.89
C PHE A 277 -6.37 9.91 8.07
N ALA A 278 -7.44 9.51 8.75
CA ALA A 278 -8.67 8.97 8.16
C ALA A 278 -9.39 9.90 7.17
N ASP A 279 -9.16 11.22 7.24
CA ASP A 279 -9.69 12.18 6.27
C ASP A 279 -9.04 12.05 4.87
N TYR A 280 -7.82 11.51 4.81
CA TYR A 280 -7.01 11.42 3.60
C TYR A 280 -6.71 9.98 3.16
N VAL A 281 -6.87 9.02 4.08
CA VAL A 281 -6.45 7.63 3.89
C VAL A 281 -7.65 6.70 4.06
N LEU A 282 -7.89 5.87 3.04
CA LEU A 282 -8.85 4.77 3.11
C LEU A 282 -8.17 3.56 3.77
N THR A 283 -8.39 3.41 5.08
CA THR A 283 -7.78 2.32 5.86
C THR A 283 -8.55 1.01 5.73
N VAL A 284 -7.84 -0.10 5.52
CA VAL A 284 -8.40 -1.42 5.24
C VAL A 284 -7.98 -2.43 6.31
N GLY A 285 -8.97 -2.93 7.06
CA GLY A 285 -8.83 -4.10 7.94
C GLY A 285 -8.90 -5.42 7.18
N ALA A 286 -8.54 -6.51 7.86
CA ALA A 286 -8.58 -7.86 7.31
C ALA A 286 -9.78 -8.66 7.84
N VAL A 287 -10.39 -9.45 6.96
CA VAL A 287 -11.34 -10.50 7.35
C VAL A 287 -10.83 -11.89 6.93
N ALA A 288 -11.20 -12.88 7.73
CA ALA A 288 -11.03 -14.29 7.44
C ALA A 288 -11.98 -14.75 6.31
N PRO A 289 -11.80 -15.95 5.73
CA PRO A 289 -12.67 -16.45 4.65
C PRO A 289 -14.15 -16.61 5.03
N ASP A 290 -14.49 -16.66 6.32
CA ASP A 290 -15.87 -16.68 6.81
C ASP A 290 -16.48 -15.26 6.97
N GLY A 291 -15.73 -14.23 6.62
CA GLY A 291 -16.14 -12.82 6.66
C GLY A 291 -15.97 -12.15 8.03
N LYS A 292 -15.48 -12.86 9.06
CA LYS A 292 -15.24 -12.25 10.37
C LYS A 292 -13.93 -11.45 10.37
N PRO A 293 -13.83 -10.40 11.22
CA PRO A 293 -12.57 -9.70 11.42
C PRO A 293 -11.45 -10.67 11.81
N SER A 294 -10.30 -10.55 11.16
CA SER A 294 -9.12 -11.36 11.49
C SER A 294 -8.56 -10.93 12.85
N ASP A 295 -8.17 -11.88 13.70
CA ASP A 295 -7.67 -11.61 15.07
C ASP A 295 -6.44 -10.69 15.09
N PHE A 296 -5.62 -10.73 14.05
CA PHE A 296 -4.44 -9.88 13.92
C PHE A 296 -4.76 -8.48 13.39
N SER A 297 -5.95 -8.20 12.86
CA SER A 297 -6.25 -6.91 12.25
C SER A 297 -6.29 -5.83 13.34
N LEU A 298 -5.43 -4.81 13.24
CA LEU A 298 -5.44 -3.72 14.21
C LEU A 298 -6.76 -2.94 14.11
N HIS A 299 -7.44 -2.79 15.24
CA HIS A 299 -8.66 -2.00 15.35
C HIS A 299 -8.31 -0.52 15.50
N GLY A 300 -9.20 0.35 15.06
CA GLY A 300 -9.10 1.76 15.35
C GLY A 300 -10.26 2.57 14.77
N PRO A 301 -10.51 3.78 15.31
CA PRO A 301 -11.56 4.67 14.82
C PRO A 301 -11.31 5.15 13.37
N TRP A 302 -10.11 4.91 12.85
CA TRP A 302 -9.70 5.24 11.48
C TRP A 302 -9.98 4.13 10.45
N VAL A 303 -10.34 2.90 10.87
CA VAL A 303 -10.61 1.81 9.93
C VAL A 303 -11.85 2.14 9.10
N SER A 304 -11.69 2.18 7.78
CA SER A 304 -12.75 2.61 6.86
C SER A 304 -13.52 1.42 6.27
N LEU A 305 -12.83 0.33 5.94
CA LEU A 305 -13.39 -0.85 5.28
C LEU A 305 -12.61 -2.09 5.69
N ALA A 306 -13.11 -3.26 5.27
CA ALA A 306 -12.36 -4.50 5.30
C ALA A 306 -12.33 -5.22 3.94
N ALA A 307 -11.38 -6.11 3.77
CA ALA A 307 -11.29 -7.05 2.67
C ALA A 307 -10.63 -8.36 3.13
N PRO A 308 -10.74 -9.47 2.36
CA PRO A 308 -10.06 -10.72 2.66
C PRO A 308 -8.57 -10.50 2.93
N GLY A 309 -8.09 -10.93 4.09
CA GLY A 309 -6.69 -10.80 4.49
C GLY A 309 -6.05 -12.10 4.93
N GLU A 310 -6.71 -13.25 4.68
CA GLU A 310 -6.24 -14.56 5.10
C GLU A 310 -6.31 -15.61 3.98
N GLN A 311 -5.30 -16.49 3.96
CA GLN A 311 -5.19 -17.62 3.04
C GLN A 311 -5.16 -17.17 1.58
N LEU A 312 -4.46 -16.07 1.31
CA LEU A 312 -4.44 -15.51 -0.04
C LEU A 312 -3.49 -16.27 -0.96
N THR A 313 -3.82 -16.24 -2.24
CA THR A 313 -2.96 -16.68 -3.34
C THR A 313 -2.58 -15.46 -4.14
N SER A 314 -1.33 -15.34 -4.55
CA SER A 314 -0.90 -14.32 -5.51
C SER A 314 0.35 -14.76 -6.28
N LEU A 315 0.96 -13.83 -7.01
CA LEU A 315 2.15 -14.06 -7.82
C LEU A 315 3.38 -14.32 -6.95
N SER A 316 4.22 -15.26 -7.39
CA SER A 316 5.50 -15.54 -6.73
C SER A 316 6.56 -14.50 -7.14
N PRO A 317 7.39 -14.02 -6.20
CA PRO A 317 8.54 -13.18 -6.51
C PRO A 317 9.70 -13.98 -7.12
N ASN A 318 9.70 -15.32 -7.01
CA ASN A 318 10.82 -16.19 -7.38
C ASN A 318 10.60 -16.93 -8.72
N GLY A 319 9.66 -16.49 -9.56
CA GLY A 319 9.38 -17.12 -10.85
C GLY A 319 8.02 -16.71 -11.43
N PRO A 320 7.57 -17.32 -12.53
CA PRO A 320 6.31 -16.96 -13.20
C PRO A 320 5.05 -17.57 -12.54
N GLY A 321 5.22 -18.29 -11.44
CA GLY A 321 4.18 -19.08 -10.79
C GLY A 321 3.37 -18.33 -9.74
N LEU A 322 2.47 -19.06 -9.09
CA LEU A 322 1.71 -18.57 -7.94
C LEU A 322 2.36 -19.03 -6.64
N MET A 323 2.05 -18.33 -5.55
CA MET A 323 2.36 -18.72 -4.19
C MET A 323 1.16 -18.45 -3.28
N ASN A 324 1.10 -19.15 -2.15
CA ASN A 324 0.09 -18.94 -1.11
C ASN A 324 0.64 -19.16 0.31
N ALA A 325 1.96 -19.29 0.44
CA ALA A 325 2.64 -19.31 1.71
C ALA A 325 4.07 -18.78 1.60
N TRP A 326 4.59 -18.31 2.72
CA TRP A 326 5.99 -17.97 2.92
C TRP A 326 6.76 -19.15 3.46
N GLN A 327 8.02 -19.32 3.05
CA GLN A 327 8.90 -20.27 3.72
C GLN A 327 9.44 -19.66 5.01
N ASP A 328 8.87 -20.04 6.16
CA ASP A 328 9.42 -19.70 7.47
C ASP A 328 10.49 -20.74 7.86
N PRO A 329 11.70 -20.32 8.28
CA PRO A 329 12.77 -21.24 8.64
C PRO A 329 12.45 -22.15 9.84
N GLN A 330 11.58 -21.71 10.76
CA GLN A 330 11.24 -22.42 11.99
C GLN A 330 9.91 -23.16 11.88
N ARG A 331 8.93 -22.57 11.19
CA ARG A 331 7.54 -23.06 11.12
C ARG A 331 7.21 -23.79 9.82
N GLY A 332 8.09 -23.73 8.82
CA GLY A 332 7.79 -24.24 7.49
C GLY A 332 6.89 -23.28 6.69
N PRO A 333 6.07 -23.79 5.74
CA PRO A 333 5.16 -22.94 4.99
C PRO A 333 4.12 -22.25 5.88
N VAL A 334 4.11 -20.90 5.89
CA VAL A 334 3.15 -20.06 6.62
C VAL A 334 2.21 -19.39 5.62
N PRO A 335 0.87 -19.54 5.74
CA PRO A 335 -0.08 -18.93 4.80
C PRO A 335 0.07 -17.41 4.67
N VAL A 336 -0.26 -16.89 3.49
CA VAL A 336 -0.27 -15.44 3.20
C VAL A 336 -1.46 -14.80 3.91
N ASN A 337 -1.17 -14.19 5.07
CA ASN A 337 -2.12 -13.49 5.92
C ASN A 337 -1.59 -12.09 6.27
N GLY A 338 -2.46 -11.09 6.32
CA GLY A 338 -2.12 -9.72 6.69
C GLY A 338 -3.07 -8.67 6.13
N THR A 339 -3.23 -7.56 6.84
CA THR A 339 -3.95 -6.36 6.36
C THR A 339 -3.27 -5.75 5.13
N SER A 340 -1.96 -5.94 5.00
CA SER A 340 -1.15 -5.62 3.82
C SER A 340 -1.60 -6.33 2.54
N PHE A 341 -2.37 -7.42 2.66
CA PHE A 341 -2.99 -8.12 1.53
C PHE A 341 -4.49 -7.83 1.36
N ALA A 342 -5.15 -7.27 2.38
CA ALA A 342 -6.51 -6.74 2.26
C ALA A 342 -6.52 -5.39 1.52
N ALA A 343 -5.58 -4.49 1.87
CA ALA A 343 -5.40 -3.19 1.22
C ALA A 343 -5.30 -3.26 -0.33
N PRO A 344 -4.49 -4.14 -0.95
CA PRO A 344 -4.40 -4.22 -2.40
C PRO A 344 -5.70 -4.65 -3.08
N LEU A 345 -6.52 -5.48 -2.43
CA LEU A 345 -7.83 -5.84 -2.98
C LEU A 345 -8.72 -4.58 -3.10
N VAL A 346 -8.74 -3.74 -2.06
CA VAL A 346 -9.46 -2.45 -2.07
C VAL A 346 -8.83 -1.47 -3.06
N SER A 347 -7.49 -1.38 -3.15
CA SER A 347 -6.79 -0.56 -4.15
C SER A 347 -7.19 -0.95 -5.59
N GLY A 348 -7.36 -2.24 -5.85
CA GLY A 348 -7.91 -2.74 -7.10
C GLY A 348 -9.35 -2.28 -7.31
N VAL A 349 -10.23 -2.38 -6.30
CA VAL A 349 -11.62 -1.88 -6.40
C VAL A 349 -11.66 -0.37 -6.67
N VAL A 350 -10.81 0.41 -6.01
CA VAL A 350 -10.65 1.85 -6.28
C VAL A 350 -10.28 2.06 -7.76
N ALA A 351 -9.34 1.30 -8.30
CA ALA A 351 -8.98 1.38 -9.72
C ALA A 351 -10.17 1.00 -10.64
N LEU A 352 -10.95 -0.02 -10.30
CA LEU A 352 -12.17 -0.37 -11.05
C LEU A 352 -13.17 0.80 -11.07
N VAL A 353 -13.45 1.39 -9.89
CA VAL A 353 -14.40 2.49 -9.74
C VAL A 353 -13.93 3.73 -10.50
N ARG A 354 -12.65 4.11 -10.36
CA ARG A 354 -12.09 5.27 -11.08
C ARG A 354 -12.07 5.08 -12.59
N SER A 355 -11.83 3.87 -13.07
CA SER A 355 -11.90 3.56 -14.51
C SER A 355 -13.32 3.69 -15.05
N ARG A 356 -14.33 3.27 -14.27
CA ARG A 356 -15.74 3.36 -14.65
C ARG A 356 -16.32 4.77 -14.53
N PHE A 357 -15.92 5.49 -13.48
CA PHE A 357 -16.41 6.82 -13.15
C PHE A 357 -15.24 7.83 -13.10
N PRO A 358 -14.64 8.15 -14.26
CA PRO A 358 -13.39 8.90 -14.34
C PRO A 358 -13.49 10.37 -13.88
N ASP A 359 -14.71 10.88 -13.72
CA ASP A 359 -14.97 12.26 -13.29
C ASP A 359 -15.13 12.39 -11.77
N LEU A 360 -15.18 11.27 -11.04
CA LEU A 360 -15.27 11.31 -9.58
C LEU A 360 -13.95 11.78 -8.95
N SER A 361 -14.07 12.64 -7.94
CA SER A 361 -12.93 12.98 -7.09
C SER A 361 -12.52 11.79 -6.20
N ALA A 362 -11.32 11.82 -5.63
CA ALA A 362 -10.82 10.83 -4.69
C ALA A 362 -11.79 10.63 -3.52
N GLN A 363 -12.29 11.73 -2.96
CA GLN A 363 -13.30 11.70 -1.91
C GLN A 363 -14.61 11.03 -2.37
N GLN A 364 -15.10 11.37 -3.56
CA GLN A 364 -16.33 10.78 -4.09
C GLN A 364 -16.18 9.28 -4.36
N VAL A 365 -15.00 8.84 -4.78
CA VAL A 365 -14.67 7.41 -4.95
C VAL A 365 -14.67 6.72 -3.60
N VAL A 366 -13.99 7.29 -2.59
CA VAL A 366 -13.94 6.75 -1.23
C VAL A 366 -15.34 6.63 -0.63
N GLU A 367 -16.16 7.68 -0.70
CA GLU A 367 -17.53 7.67 -0.20
C GLU A 367 -18.43 6.67 -0.94
N ARG A 368 -18.28 6.56 -2.26
CA ARG A 368 -19.01 5.55 -3.05
C ARG A 368 -18.68 4.14 -2.57
N ILE A 369 -17.41 3.83 -2.35
CA ILE A 369 -16.97 2.51 -1.87
C ILE A 369 -17.49 2.27 -0.45
N LYS A 370 -17.37 3.24 0.46
CA LYS A 370 -17.88 3.14 1.84
C LYS A 370 -19.38 2.88 1.91
N ARG A 371 -20.16 3.60 1.11
CA ARG A 371 -21.63 3.50 1.09
C ARG A 371 -22.17 2.23 0.43
N THR A 372 -21.32 1.50 -0.28
CA THR A 372 -21.70 0.26 -0.98
C THR A 372 -21.07 -0.98 -0.35
N ALA A 373 -20.27 -0.82 0.70
CA ALA A 373 -19.72 -1.93 1.45
C ALA A 373 -20.81 -2.73 2.18
N GLN A 374 -20.49 -3.99 2.49
CA GLN A 374 -21.34 -4.88 3.26
C GLN A 374 -21.22 -4.55 4.75
N THR A 375 -21.93 -3.51 5.17
CA THR A 375 -21.89 -3.02 6.56
C THR A 375 -22.51 -4.03 7.53
N PRO A 376 -21.86 -4.28 8.68
CA PRO A 376 -22.46 -5.09 9.75
C PRO A 376 -23.83 -4.56 10.20
N ALA A 377 -24.65 -5.43 10.78
CA ALA A 377 -26.02 -5.08 11.18
C ALA A 377 -26.07 -3.99 12.27
N GLU A 378 -25.06 -3.98 13.14
CA GLU A 378 -24.80 -3.00 14.19
C GLU A 378 -24.27 -1.66 13.65
N GLY A 379 -23.95 -1.58 12.36
CA GLY A 379 -23.35 -0.42 11.73
C GLY A 379 -21.81 -0.47 11.70
N PRO A 380 -21.16 0.65 11.33
CA PRO A 380 -19.71 0.71 11.26
C PRO A 380 -19.03 0.53 12.62
N ASN A 381 -17.87 -0.14 12.63
CA ASN A 381 -17.10 -0.42 13.85
C ASN A 381 -15.58 -0.28 13.64
N ALA A 382 -14.80 -0.32 14.72
CA ALA A 382 -13.35 -0.14 14.68
C ALA A 382 -12.57 -1.31 14.04
N ALA A 383 -13.21 -2.45 13.77
CA ALA A 383 -12.56 -3.64 13.21
C ALA A 383 -12.68 -3.71 11.68
N THR A 384 -13.86 -3.39 11.14
CA THR A 384 -14.15 -3.49 9.69
C THR A 384 -14.63 -2.18 9.07
N GLY A 385 -14.73 -1.10 9.83
CA GLY A 385 -15.25 0.18 9.35
C GLY A 385 -16.66 0.01 8.82
N TYR A 386 -16.93 0.46 7.59
CA TYR A 386 -18.21 0.29 6.90
C TYR A 386 -18.44 -1.14 6.38
N GLY A 387 -17.57 -2.09 6.70
CA GLY A 387 -17.70 -3.51 6.36
C GLY A 387 -16.85 -3.94 5.18
N VAL A 388 -17.12 -5.16 4.69
CA VAL A 388 -16.36 -5.76 3.58
C VAL A 388 -16.68 -5.03 2.28
N VAL A 389 -15.64 -4.65 1.52
CA VAL A 389 -15.81 -3.97 0.22
C VAL A 389 -16.66 -4.82 -0.74
N ASP A 390 -17.57 -4.19 -1.48
CA ASP A 390 -18.39 -4.86 -2.51
C ASP A 390 -18.09 -4.24 -3.90
N PRO A 391 -17.23 -4.88 -4.71
CA PRO A 391 -16.85 -4.37 -6.03
C PRO A 391 -18.06 -4.16 -6.96
N ILE A 392 -19.01 -5.09 -6.96
CA ILE A 392 -20.17 -5.02 -7.85
C ILE A 392 -21.09 -3.89 -7.43
N ALA A 393 -21.40 -3.77 -6.14
CA ALA A 393 -22.23 -2.68 -5.64
C ALA A 393 -21.57 -1.32 -5.90
N ALA A 394 -20.27 -1.20 -5.61
CA ALA A 394 -19.48 -0.01 -5.89
C ALA A 394 -19.48 0.37 -7.38
N LEU A 395 -19.59 -0.58 -8.31
CA LEU A 395 -19.63 -0.29 -9.74
C LEU A 395 -21.05 -0.04 -10.29
N THR A 396 -22.10 -0.44 -9.58
CA THR A 396 -23.45 -0.52 -10.16
C THR A 396 -24.52 0.31 -9.45
N HIS A 397 -24.39 0.56 -8.15
CA HIS A 397 -25.43 1.26 -7.41
C HIS A 397 -25.55 2.71 -7.87
N ASP A 398 -26.79 3.15 -8.08
CA ASP A 398 -27.10 4.55 -8.29
C ASP A 398 -27.15 5.24 -6.92
N LEU A 399 -26.28 6.23 -6.72
CA LEU A 399 -26.16 6.95 -5.46
C LEU A 399 -26.56 8.41 -5.71
N PRO A 400 -27.25 9.06 -4.75
CA PRO A 400 -27.52 10.49 -4.80
C PRO A 400 -26.29 11.31 -5.21
N PRO A 401 -26.46 12.38 -6.01
CA PRO A 401 -25.34 13.18 -6.53
C PRO A 401 -24.43 13.66 -5.41
N ALA A 402 -23.12 13.54 -5.63
CA ALA A 402 -22.10 13.86 -4.64
C ALA A 402 -22.12 15.33 -4.14
N ALA A 403 -22.75 16.25 -4.88
CA ALA A 403 -22.93 17.65 -4.47
C ALA A 403 -23.86 17.83 -3.25
N GLN A 404 -24.61 16.80 -2.88
CA GLN A 404 -25.44 16.77 -1.67
C GLN A 404 -24.74 16.11 -0.47
N MET A 405 -23.45 15.76 -0.61
CA MET A 405 -22.68 15.22 0.50
C MET A 405 -22.16 16.36 1.40
N PRO A 406 -22.41 16.32 2.71
CA PRO A 406 -21.73 17.19 3.64
C PRO A 406 -20.25 16.76 3.68
N SER A 407 -19.37 17.58 3.11
CA SER A 407 -17.94 17.48 3.40
C SER A 407 -17.29 18.85 3.41
N HIS A 408 -16.45 19.07 4.41
CA HIS A 408 -15.68 20.29 4.62
C HIS A 408 -14.34 20.29 3.88
N LEU A 409 -13.95 19.16 3.26
CA LEU A 409 -12.67 19.00 2.56
C LEU A 409 -12.92 18.74 1.08
N THR A 410 -12.38 19.58 0.20
CA THR A 410 -12.50 19.43 -1.26
C THR A 410 -11.13 19.19 -1.88
N GLY A 411 -10.92 17.99 -2.42
CA GLY A 411 -9.79 17.72 -3.32
C GLY A 411 -10.09 18.30 -4.69
N HIS A 412 -9.17 19.08 -5.25
CA HIS A 412 -9.34 19.65 -6.59
C HIS A 412 -8.86 18.66 -7.66
N ALA A 413 -9.66 18.49 -8.71
CA ALA A 413 -9.20 17.77 -9.90
C ALA A 413 -8.03 18.56 -10.52
N VAL A 414 -6.82 17.99 -10.50
CA VAL A 414 -5.71 18.50 -11.30
C VAL A 414 -5.97 18.09 -12.75
N ASP A 415 -5.83 19.03 -13.67
CA ASP A 415 -5.88 18.74 -15.11
C ASP A 415 -5.01 17.52 -15.41
N ARG A 416 -5.59 16.54 -16.13
CA ARG A 416 -4.87 15.34 -16.56
C ARG A 416 -3.54 15.78 -17.18
N PRO A 417 -2.41 15.10 -16.91
CA PRO A 417 -1.26 15.20 -17.79
C PRO A 417 -1.78 14.96 -19.21
N LYS A 418 -1.72 15.97 -20.07
CA LYS A 418 -2.12 15.83 -21.48
C LYS A 418 -1.48 14.55 -21.98
N ALA A 419 -2.29 13.64 -22.52
CA ALA A 419 -1.78 12.41 -23.12
C ALA A 419 -0.56 12.78 -23.95
N ARG A 420 0.62 12.27 -23.57
CA ARG A 420 1.85 12.59 -24.30
C ARG A 420 1.56 12.26 -25.75
N HIS A 421 1.69 13.24 -26.63
CA HIS A 421 1.60 13.01 -28.07
C HIS A 421 2.48 11.80 -28.41
N PRO A 422 2.04 10.90 -29.30
CA PRO A 422 2.88 9.79 -29.72
C PRO A 422 4.24 10.36 -30.09
N VAL A 423 5.30 9.81 -29.48
CA VAL A 423 6.68 10.26 -29.68
C VAL A 423 6.91 10.37 -31.18
N SER A 424 7.21 11.58 -31.66
CA SER A 424 7.41 11.88 -33.07
C SER A 424 8.38 10.86 -33.68
N THR A 425 7.88 10.01 -34.58
CA THR A 425 8.71 9.03 -35.30
C THR A 425 9.59 9.69 -36.35
N ARG A 426 9.42 11.00 -36.62
CA ARG A 426 10.19 11.74 -37.65
C ARG A 426 11.69 11.55 -37.52
N GLY A 427 12.24 11.52 -36.30
CA GLY A 427 13.67 11.29 -36.09
C GLY A 427 14.11 9.90 -36.57
N ARG A 428 13.35 8.87 -36.20
CA ARG A 428 13.58 7.48 -36.65
C ARG A 428 13.39 7.36 -38.17
N ASP A 429 12.35 7.99 -38.71
CA ASP A 429 12.02 7.92 -40.13
C ASP A 429 13.08 8.63 -40.98
N ILE A 430 13.59 9.79 -40.55
CA ILE A 430 14.71 10.49 -41.21
C ILE A 430 15.97 9.63 -41.17
N VAL A 431 16.31 9.02 -40.03
CA VAL A 431 17.49 8.15 -39.91
C VAL A 431 17.37 6.95 -40.85
N LEU A 432 16.22 6.29 -40.91
CA LEU A 432 15.99 5.17 -41.81
C LEU A 432 16.10 5.57 -43.29
N ILE A 433 15.55 6.74 -43.66
CA ILE A 433 15.65 7.27 -45.02
C ILE A 433 17.10 7.58 -45.38
N VAL A 434 17.84 8.27 -44.49
CA VAL A 434 19.25 8.61 -44.72
C VAL A 434 20.10 7.34 -44.85
N VAL A 435 19.90 6.35 -43.98
CA VAL A 435 20.60 5.06 -44.07
C VAL A 435 20.29 4.34 -45.38
N ALA A 436 19.03 4.31 -45.81
CA ALA A 436 18.63 3.70 -47.07
C ALA A 436 19.26 4.40 -48.29
N VAL A 437 19.29 5.74 -48.29
CA VAL A 437 19.92 6.54 -49.36
C VAL A 437 21.43 6.31 -49.41
N CYS A 438 22.10 6.30 -48.26
CA CYS A 438 23.53 6.01 -48.18
C CYS A 438 23.85 4.60 -48.69
N ALA A 439 23.04 3.59 -48.32
CA ALA A 439 23.20 2.22 -48.80
C ALA A 439 23.00 2.12 -50.32
N ALA A 440 22.01 2.82 -50.88
CA ALA A 440 21.76 2.88 -52.31
C ALA A 440 22.91 3.55 -53.08
N LEU A 441 23.44 4.67 -52.57
CA LEU A 441 24.58 5.35 -53.17
C LEU A 441 25.85 4.49 -53.13
N ALA A 442 26.09 3.78 -52.02
CA ALA A 442 27.20 2.84 -51.92
C ALA A 442 27.07 1.68 -52.92
N THR A 443 25.86 1.15 -53.13
CA THR A 443 25.63 0.10 -54.14
C THR A 443 25.85 0.62 -55.56
N VAL A 444 25.37 1.82 -55.89
CA VAL A 444 25.63 2.45 -57.19
C VAL A 444 27.13 2.66 -57.42
N ALA A 445 27.87 3.15 -56.41
CA ALA A 445 29.31 3.33 -56.51
C ALA A 445 30.04 1.99 -56.77
N VAL A 446 29.66 0.92 -56.07
CA VAL A 446 30.23 -0.43 -56.27
C VAL A 446 29.94 -0.96 -57.67
N VAL A 447 28.71 -0.76 -58.19
CA VAL A 447 28.35 -1.17 -59.56
C VAL A 447 29.12 -0.37 -60.61
N MET A 448 29.28 0.93 -60.42
CA MET A 448 30.06 1.79 -61.32
C MET A 448 31.54 1.40 -61.34
N ILE A 449 32.15 1.12 -60.18
CA ILE A 449 33.54 0.66 -60.08
C ILE A 449 33.72 -0.69 -60.79
N ARG A 450 32.76 -1.62 -60.64
CA ARG A 450 32.77 -2.90 -61.37
C ARG A 450 32.66 -2.73 -62.88
N ASN A 451 31.83 -1.79 -63.35
CA ASN A 451 31.68 -1.54 -64.79
C ASN A 451 32.92 -0.85 -65.40
N VAL A 452 33.64 -0.03 -64.63
CA VAL A 452 34.89 0.61 -65.09
C VAL A 452 36.07 -0.37 -65.09
N THR A 453 36.09 -1.36 -64.19
CA THR A 453 37.16 -2.37 -64.10
C THR A 453 36.92 -3.62 -64.94
N GLY A 454 35.72 -3.77 -65.52
CA GLY A 454 35.30 -4.94 -66.32
C GLY A 454 35.50 -4.83 -67.84
N GLN A 455 36.18 -3.80 -68.36
CA GLN A 455 36.56 -3.76 -69.77
C GLN A 455 37.80 -4.65 -69.99
N PRO A 456 37.70 -5.77 -70.73
CA PRO A 456 38.86 -6.58 -71.07
C PRO A 456 39.77 -5.80 -72.04
N LYS A 457 41.07 -5.85 -71.79
CA LYS A 457 42.09 -5.46 -72.78
C LYS A 457 42.15 -6.46 -73.92
#